data_AF-A0A8S0G4H1-F1
#
_entry.id   AF-A0A8S0G4H1-F1
#
_cell.length_a   1.000
_cell.length_b   1.000
_cell.length_c   1.000
_cell.angle_alpha   90.00
_cell.angle_beta   90.00
_cell.angle_gamma   90.00
#
_symmetry.space_group_name_H-M   'P 1'
#
loop_
_entity.id
_entity.type
_entity.pdbx_description
1 polymer ?
#
loop_
_entity_poly.entity_id
_entity_poly.type
_entity_poly.pdbx_seq_one_letter_code
_entity_poly.pdbx_strand_id
1 'polypeptide(L)' 'MAEKFIKHTGLVVPLDAANVDTDAIIPKQFLQKVTRTGFGAHLFNVQT' A
#
# COMPACT_ATOMS: atom_id res chain seq x y z
N MET A 1 -18.42 7.16 4.97
CA MET A 1 -19.27 6.95 3.79
C MET A 1 -18.35 6.46 2.68
N ALA A 2 -18.61 5.30 2.08
CA ALA A 2 -17.79 4.81 0.96
C ALA A 2 -18.12 5.60 -0.30
N GLU A 3 -17.09 6.00 -1.05
CA GLU A 3 -17.26 6.75 -2.30
C GLU A 3 -17.69 5.81 -3.44
N LYS A 4 -18.65 6.23 -4.26
CA LYS A 4 -19.19 5.38 -5.34
C LYS A 4 -18.18 5.29 -6.48
N PHE A 5 -17.62 4.09 -6.69
CA PHE A 5 -16.72 3.81 -7.80
C PHE A 5 -17.53 3.58 -9.10
N ILE A 6 -17.36 4.43 -10.12
CA ILE A 6 -18.03 4.29 -11.43
C ILE A 6 -16.98 4.12 -12.53
N LYS A 7 -16.01 5.05 -12.61
CA LYS A 7 -14.90 5.02 -13.56
C LYS A 7 -13.75 5.84 -12.99
N HIS A 8 -12.53 5.36 -13.13
CA HIS A 8 -11.31 6.05 -12.73
C HIS A 8 -10.34 6.10 -13.92
N THR A 9 -9.63 7.22 -14.07
CA THR A 9 -8.57 7.39 -15.07
C THR A 9 -7.37 7.98 -14.35
N GLY A 10 -6.22 7.32 -14.48
CA GLY A 10 -5.02 7.66 -13.73
C GLY A 10 -3.78 6.99 -14.33
N LEU A 11 -2.62 7.37 -13.81
CA LEU A 11 -1.34 6.80 -14.21
C LEU A 11 -1.23 5.36 -13.68
N VAL A 12 -0.80 4.44 -14.55
CA VAL A 12 -0.55 3.05 -14.19
C VAL A 12 0.94 2.82 -13.91
N VAL A 13 1.23 1.90 -12.99
CA VAL A 13 2.59 1.45 -12.69
C VAL A 13 2.64 -0.07 -12.85
N PRO A 14 3.52 -0.62 -13.71
CA PRO A 14 3.72 -2.06 -13.80
C PRO A 14 4.48 -2.56 -12.55
N LEU A 15 4.02 -3.68 -11.98
CA LEU A 15 4.66 -4.36 -10.86
C LEU A 15 4.98 -5.80 -11.28
N ASP A 16 6.24 -6.08 -11.56
CA ASP A 16 6.73 -7.41 -11.96
C ASP A 16 7.13 -8.23 -10.73
N ALA A 17 6.12 -8.59 -9.92
CA ALA A 17 6.30 -9.41 -8.73
C ALA A 17 5.17 -10.44 -8.62
N ALA A 18 5.53 -11.72 -8.60
CA ALA A 18 4.60 -12.80 -8.28
C ALA A 18 4.55 -13.03 -6.76
N ASN A 19 3.39 -13.43 -6.23
CA ASN A 19 3.20 -13.76 -4.81
C ASN A 19 3.46 -12.59 -3.84
N VAL A 20 2.99 -11.38 -4.19
CA VAL A 20 3.03 -10.22 -3.28
C VAL A 20 2.20 -10.52 -2.02
N ASP A 21 2.87 -10.68 -0.88
CA ASP A 21 2.23 -10.96 0.42
C ASP A 21 1.91 -9.69 1.22
N THR A 22 1.31 -9.87 2.40
CA THR A 22 0.88 -8.76 3.26
C THR A 22 2.05 -7.93 3.80
N ASP A 23 3.19 -8.56 4.07
CA ASP A 23 4.37 -7.87 4.58
C ASP A 23 5.10 -7.09 3.47
N ALA A 24 5.05 -7.58 2.22
CA ALA A 24 5.55 -6.88 1.04
C ALA A 24 4.74 -5.61 0.73
N ILE A 25 3.42 -5.63 0.96
CA ILE A 25 2.56 -4.45 0.82
C ILE A 25 2.83 -3.46 1.95
N ILE A 26 2.84 -3.94 3.19
CA ILE A 26 3.16 -3.13 4.35
C ILE A 26 3.81 -3.98 5.45
N PRO A 27 5.08 -3.70 5.79
CA PRO A 27 5.76 -4.49 6.82
C PRO A 27 5.13 -4.34 8.20
N LYS A 28 4.98 -5.45 8.93
CA LYS A 28 4.38 -5.50 10.28
C LYS A 28 4.97 -4.52 11.30
N GLN A 29 6.25 -4.12 11.16
CA GLN A 29 6.86 -3.13 12.06
C GLN A 29 6.18 -1.77 12.02
N PHE A 30 5.47 -1.45 10.92
CA PHE A 30 4.73 -0.19 10.80
C PHE A 30 3.31 -0.29 11.35
N LEU A 31 2.75 -1.50 11.51
CA LEU A 31 1.40 -1.73 12.04
C LEU A 31 1.29 -1.50 13.56
N GLN A 32 2.42 -1.37 14.25
CA GLN A 32 2.47 -1.04 15.69
C GLN A 32 2.36 0.47 15.95
N LYS A 33 2.38 1.31 14.90
CA LYS A 33 2.25 2.76 15.05
C LYS A 33 0.79 3.14 15.33
N VAL A 34 0.57 3.82 16.45
CA VAL A 34 -0.75 4.35 16.88
C VAL A 34 -1.08 5.72 16.26
N THR A 35 -0.19 6.23 15.39
CA THR A 35 -0.30 7.55 14.77
C THR A 35 -1.26 7.55 13.58
N ARG A 36 -2.13 8.55 13.51
CA ARG A 36 -3.13 8.71 12.42
C ARG A 36 -2.56 9.24 11.09
N THR A 37 -1.24 9.33 10.98
CA THR A 37 -0.54 9.71 9.73
C THR A 37 -0.61 8.54 8.75
N GLY A 38 -0.90 8.82 7.47
CA GLY A 38 -1.14 7.79 6.46
C GLY A 38 0.06 6.85 6.24
N PHE A 39 -0.24 5.57 5.99
CA PHE A 39 0.75 4.52 5.74
C PHE A 39 1.41 4.58 4.34
N GLY A 40 1.03 5.54 3.50
CA GLY A 40 1.50 5.63 2.11
C GLY A 40 3.02 5.76 1.97
N ALA A 41 3.71 6.40 2.92
CA ALA A 41 5.17 6.51 2.92
C ALA A 41 5.90 5.17 3.18
N HIS A 42 5.17 4.13 3.61
CA HIS A 42 5.71 2.80 3.90
C HIS A 42 5.16 1.73 2.96
N LEU A 43 4.35 2.12 1.98
CA LEU A 43 3.82 1.23 0.95
C LEU A 43 4.98 0.68 0.11
N PHE A 44 5.09 -0.65 0.02
CA PHE A 44 6.20 -1.34 -0.66
C PHE A 44 7.61 -0.96 -0.16
N ASN A 45 7.75 -0.57 1.12
CA ASN A 45 9.08 -0.38 1.72
C ASN A 45 9.74 -1.74 1.97
N VAL A 46 10.31 -2.32 0.92
CA VAL A 46 11.17 -3.51 1.00
C VAL A 46 12.53 -3.05 1.51
N GLN A 47 12.75 -3.21 2.81
CA GLN A 47 14.06 -3.05 3.43
C GLN A 47 14.97 -4.14 2.87
N THR A 48 15.72 -3.82 1.82
CA THR A 48 16.91 -4.57 1.41
C THR A 48 18.07 -4.18 2.32
#